data_AF-A0A844Z1B8-F1
#
_entry.id   AF-A0A844Z1B8-F1
#
_cell.length_a   1.000
_cell.length_b   1.000
_cell.length_c   1.000
_cell.angle_alpha   90.00
_cell.angle_beta   90.00
_cell.angle_gamma   90.00
#
_symmetry.space_group_name_H-M   'P 1'
#
loop_
_entity.id
_entity.type
_entity.pdbx_description
1 polymer ?
#
loop_
_entity_poly.entity_id
_entity_poly.type
_entity_poly.pdbx_seq_one_letter_code
_entity_poly.pdbx_strand_id
1 'polypeptide(L)'
;MKARLATSAMALLIALDVLLCTLWLIPLYVAGLASRPTGRQLISGYVGKARLNGHRWARVAGAVIDWIFARLGDGPAHCTRVYQADRGTGE
;
A
#
# COMPACT_ATOMS: atom_id res chain seq x y z
N MET A 1 -4.93 -29.17 3.72
CA MET A 1 -4.11 -28.78 2.53
C MET A 1 -4.56 -27.45 1.93
N LYS A 2 -5.84 -27.28 1.57
CA LYS A 2 -6.41 -26.02 1.03
C LYS A 2 -6.10 -24.77 1.88
N ALA A 3 -6.24 -24.86 3.20
CA ALA A 3 -5.92 -23.75 4.10
C ALA A 3 -4.44 -23.32 4.05
N ARG A 4 -3.51 -24.29 4.03
CA ARG A 4 -2.06 -24.01 3.95
C ARG A 4 -1.65 -23.42 2.59
N LEU A 5 -2.28 -23.89 1.51
CA LEU A 5 -2.14 -23.32 0.17
C LEU A 5 -2.64 -21.87 0.13
N ALA A 6 -3.81 -21.60 0.72
CA ALA A 6 -4.35 -20.24 0.79
C ALA A 6 -3.44 -19.30 1.58
N THR A 7 -2.91 -19.72 2.73
CA THR A 7 -1.92 -18.93 3.50
C THR A 7 -0.66 -18.65 2.68
N SER A 8 -0.14 -19.65 1.97
CA SER A 8 1.07 -19.48 1.15
C SER A 8 0.81 -18.53 -0.03
N ALA A 9 -0.33 -18.65 -0.69
CA ALA A 9 -0.73 -17.75 -1.77
C ALA A 9 -0.90 -16.31 -1.26
N MET A 10 -1.53 -16.12 -0.09
CA MET A 10 -1.67 -14.80 0.52
C MET A 10 -0.31 -14.19 0.86
N ALA A 11 0.62 -14.98 1.41
CA ALA A 11 1.98 -14.52 1.70
C ALA A 11 2.73 -14.09 0.43
N LEU A 12 2.56 -14.81 -0.69
CA LEU A 12 3.13 -14.42 -1.98
C LEU A 12 2.53 -13.11 -2.52
N LEU A 13 1.22 -12.91 -2.37
CA LEU A 13 0.56 -11.66 -2.76
C LEU A 13 1.07 -10.48 -1.93
N ILE A 14 1.24 -10.66 -0.62
CA ILE A 14 1.83 -9.66 0.28
C ILE A 14 3.28 -9.35 -0.14
N ALA A 15 4.09 -10.36 -0.41
CA ALA A 15 5.47 -10.17 -0.84
C ALA A 15 5.56 -9.41 -2.18
N LEU A 16 4.65 -9.71 -3.11
CA LEU A 16 4.55 -9.00 -4.38
C LEU A 16 4.16 -7.53 -4.20
N ASP A 17 3.19 -7.24 -3.32
CA ASP A 17 2.80 -5.86 -2.99
C ASP A 17 4.00 -5.08 -2.40
N VAL A 18 4.70 -5.66 -1.43
CA VAL A 18 5.90 -5.05 -0.83
C VAL A 18 6.99 -4.80 -1.88
N LEU A 19 7.20 -5.72 -2.82
CA LEU A 19 8.14 -5.55 -3.91
C LEU A 19 7.74 -4.38 -4.82
N LEU A 20 6.49 -4.35 -5.28
CA LEU A 20 5.96 -3.28 -6.15
C LEU A 20 6.00 -1.92 -5.45
N CYS A 21 5.64 -1.87 -4.16
CA CYS A 21 5.77 -0.69 -3.33
C CYS A 21 7.22 -0.20 -3.30
N THR A 22 8.17 -1.10 -3.04
CA THR A 22 9.60 -0.75 -2.98
C THR A 22 10.12 -0.23 -4.32
N LEU A 23 9.77 -0.91 -5.43
CA LEU A 23 10.14 -0.48 -6.79
C LEU A 23 9.56 0.88 -7.15
N TRP A 24 8.33 1.18 -6.71
CA TRP A 24 7.70 2.48 -6.90
C TRP A 24 8.35 3.59 -6.04
N LEU A 25 8.75 3.27 -4.81
CA LEU A 25 9.35 4.24 -3.91
C LEU A 25 10.81 4.58 -4.24
N ILE A 26 11.57 3.67 -4.83
CA ILE A 26 12.97 3.93 -5.23
C ILE A 26 13.11 5.23 -6.06
N PRO A 27 12.43 5.39 -7.22
CA PRO A 27 12.56 6.60 -8.02
C PRO A 27 12.00 7.83 -7.30
N LEU A 28 10.92 7.69 -6.52
CA LEU A 28 10.38 8.81 -5.75
C LEU A 28 11.32 9.26 -4.62
N TYR A 29 12.04 8.33 -3.99
CA TYR A 29 13.01 8.64 -2.94
C TYR A 29 14.22 9.35 -3.52
N VAL A 30 14.74 8.87 -4.66
CA VAL A 30 15.82 9.55 -5.39
C VAL A 30 15.41 10.97 -5.80
N ALA A 31 14.14 11.18 -6.17
CA ALA A 31 13.59 12.50 -6.49
C ALA A 31 13.20 13.36 -5.27
N GLY A 32 13.38 12.88 -4.03
CA GLY A 32 13.00 13.60 -2.81
C GLY A 32 11.49 13.71 -2.56
N LEU A 33 10.68 12.90 -3.25
CA LEU A 33 9.22 12.91 -3.19
C LEU A 33 8.63 11.88 -2.21
N ALA A 34 9.46 10.95 -1.72
CA ALA A 34 9.09 9.88 -0.80
C ALA A 34 10.09 9.75 0.35
N SER A 35 9.66 9.14 1.46
CA SER A 35 10.54 8.69 2.54
C SER A 35 11.37 7.48 2.12
N ARG A 36 12.43 7.19 2.89
CA ARG A 36 13.28 6.02 2.68
C ARG A 36 12.44 4.73 2.61
N PRO A 37 12.58 3.91 1.55
CA PRO A 37 11.93 2.61 1.47
C PRO A 37 12.45 1.69 2.57
N THR A 38 11.57 1.01 3.30
CA THR A 38 11.97 0.08 4.38
C THR A 38 11.83 -1.40 4.01
N GLY A 39 11.19 -1.70 2.88
CA GLY A 39 10.91 -3.09 2.45
C GLY A 39 9.92 -3.84 3.33
N ARG A 40 9.18 -3.12 4.20
CA ARG A 40 8.16 -3.69 5.11
C ARG A 40 6.77 -3.07 4.92
N GLN A 41 6.62 -2.25 3.88
CA GLN A 41 5.45 -1.40 3.69
C GLN A 41 4.63 -1.92 2.52
N LEU A 42 3.32 -2.06 2.71
CA LEU A 42 2.37 -2.25 1.62
C LEU A 42 2.17 -0.94 0.86
N ILE A 43 1.89 -1.03 -0.43
CA ILE A 43 1.69 0.15 -1.28
C ILE A 43 0.48 0.98 -0.81
N SER A 44 -0.61 0.32 -0.43
CA SER A 44 -1.85 0.97 0.02
C SER A 44 -1.64 1.73 1.32
N GLY A 45 -0.96 1.14 2.31
CA GLY A 45 -0.63 1.79 3.58
C GLY A 45 0.31 2.98 3.39
N TYR A 46 1.36 2.83 2.56
CA TYR A 46 2.29 3.93 2.29
C TYR A 46 1.61 5.09 1.54
N VAL A 47 0.83 4.78 0.50
CA VAL A 47 0.09 5.79 -0.26
C VAL A 47 -0.96 6.48 0.61
N GLY A 48 -1.63 5.74 1.51
CA GLY A 48 -2.52 6.30 2.51
C GLY A 48 -1.83 7.34 3.40
N LYS A 49 -0.64 7.00 3.93
CA LYS A 49 0.22 7.93 4.69
C LYS A 49 0.59 9.16 3.88
N ALA A 50 1.11 8.96 2.67
CA ALA A 50 1.56 10.05 1.81
C ALA A 50 0.40 10.97 1.39
N ARG A 51 -0.80 10.43 1.19
CA ARG A 51 -2.02 11.18 0.90
C ARG A 51 -2.43 12.07 2.07
N LEU A 52 -2.40 11.55 3.31
CA LEU A 52 -2.68 12.34 4.51
C LEU A 52 -1.61 13.40 4.80
N ASN A 53 -0.36 13.14 4.43
CA ASN A 53 0.73 14.11 4.51
C ASN A 53 0.71 15.14 3.35
N GLY A 54 -0.30 15.12 2.47
CA GLY A 54 -0.50 16.14 1.45
C GLY A 54 0.29 15.95 0.14
N HIS A 55 0.95 14.81 -0.06
CA HIS A 55 1.69 14.56 -1.29
C HIS A 55 0.74 14.48 -2.51
N ARG A 56 0.96 15.34 -3.50
CA ARG A 56 0.12 15.41 -4.72
C ARG A 56 0.15 14.12 -5.52
N TRP A 57 1.33 13.51 -5.66
CA TRP A 57 1.49 12.23 -6.36
C TRP A 57 0.69 11.11 -5.68
N ALA A 58 0.57 11.15 -4.35
CA ALA A 58 -0.16 10.14 -3.58
C ALA A 58 -1.68 10.26 -3.73
N ARG A 59 -2.21 11.44 -4.08
CA ARG A 59 -3.63 11.59 -4.45
C ARG A 59 -3.96 10.83 -5.73
N VAL A 60 -3.10 10.97 -6.76
CA VAL A 60 -3.29 10.28 -8.05
C VAL A 60 -3.09 8.78 -7.87
N ALA A 61 -1.97 8.36 -7.26
CA ALA A 61 -1.70 6.95 -6.99
C ALA A 61 -2.79 6.31 -6.13
N GLY A 62 -3.23 7.00 -5.08
CA GLY A 62 -4.30 6.53 -4.19
C GLY A 62 -5.63 6.38 -4.91
N ALA A 63 -5.99 7.29 -5.82
CA ALA A 63 -7.21 7.15 -6.62
C ALA A 63 -7.18 5.92 -7.53
N VAL A 64 -6.03 5.62 -8.16
CA VAL A 64 -5.86 4.42 -8.98
C VAL A 64 -6.00 3.16 -8.14
N ILE A 65 -5.32 3.10 -6.99
CA ILE A 65 -5.38 1.94 -6.10
C ILE A 65 -6.81 1.77 -5.56
N ASP A 66 -7.43 2.83 -5.05
CA ASP A 66 -8.81 2.80 -4.54
C ASP A 66 -9.80 2.33 -5.63
N TRP A 67 -9.60 2.72 -6.90
CA TRP A 67 -10.42 2.30 -8.04
C TRP A 67 -10.26 0.81 -8.39
N ILE A 68 -9.03 0.27 -8.28
CA ILE A 68 -8.76 -1.17 -8.48
C ILE A 68 -9.44 -1.97 -7.37
N PHE A 69 -9.25 -1.57 -6.12
CA PHE A 69 -9.84 -2.26 -4.96
C PHE A 69 -11.37 -2.18 -4.96
N ALA A 70 -11.95 -1.06 -5.39
CA ALA A 70 -13.40 -0.94 -5.57
C ALA A 70 -13.94 -1.95 -6.60
N ARG A 71 -13.21 -2.25 -7.68
CA ARG A 71 -13.59 -3.29 -8.65
C ARG A 71 -13.48 -4.71 -8.10
N LEU A 72 -12.61 -4.91 -7.13
CA LEU A 72 -12.45 -6.18 -6.42
C LEU A 72 -13.47 -6.35 -5.28
N GLY A 73 -14.41 -5.41 -5.14
CA GLY A 73 -15.50 -5.47 -4.16
C GLY A 73 -15.16 -4.83 -2.81
N ASP A 74 -14.04 -4.11 -2.69
CA ASP A 74 -13.71 -3.39 -1.48
C ASP A 74 -14.39 -2.02 -1.40
N GLY A 75 -14.53 -1.49 -0.19
CA GLY A 75 -15.13 -0.20 0.09
C GLY A 75 -14.26 1.01 -0.31
N PRO A 76 -14.86 2.21 -0.38
CA PRO A 76 -14.16 3.43 -0.79
C PRO A 76 -12.97 3.77 0.12
N ALA A 77 -12.04 4.56 -0.42
CA ALA A 77 -10.87 5.08 0.29
C ALA A 77 -9.99 3.99 0.94
N HIS A 78 -9.82 2.84 0.26
CA HIS A 78 -9.01 1.70 0.70
C HIS A 78 -7.68 2.12 1.32
N CYS A 79 -6.87 2.91 0.60
CA CYS A 79 -5.53 3.31 1.07
C CYS A 79 -5.56 4.06 2.42
N THR A 80 -6.53 4.96 2.61
CA THR A 80 -6.66 5.69 3.87
C THR A 80 -7.16 4.80 4.99
N ARG A 81 -8.11 3.90 4.73
CA ARG A 81 -8.60 2.95 5.73
C ARG A 81 -7.51 1.99 6.19
N VAL A 82 -6.74 1.43 5.26
CA VAL A 82 -5.59 0.56 5.58
C VAL A 82 -4.59 1.29 6.44
N TYR A 83 -4.19 2.50 6.05
CA TYR A 83 -3.23 3.27 6.85
C TYR A 83 -3.75 3.64 8.25
N GLN A 84 -5.03 3.96 8.37
CA GLN A 84 -5.65 4.24 9.66
C GLN A 84 -5.74 2.99 10.55
N ALA A 85 -6.04 1.83 9.96
CA ALA A 85 -6.02 0.54 10.67
C ALA A 85 -4.60 0.20 11.15
N ASP A 86 -3.58 0.37 10.30
CA ASP A 86 -2.17 0.17 10.67
C ASP A 86 -1.75 1.11 11.81
N ARG A 87 -2.27 2.36 11.83
CA ARG A 87 -2.05 3.29 12.95
C ARG A 87 -2.77 2.92 14.23
N GLY A 88 -3.98 2.36 14.13
CA GLY A 88 -4.78 1.95 15.28
C GLY A 88 -4.32 0.64 15.92
N THR A 89 -3.51 -0.15 15.21
CA THR A 89 -2.90 -1.40 15.69
C THR A 89 -1.46 -1.18 16.20
N GLY A 90 -1.04 0.09 16.34
CA GLY A 90 0.22 0.42 16.98
C GLY A 90 0.19 0.00 18.44
N GLU A 91 1.02 -0.98 18.77
CA GLU A 91 1.59 -1.21 20.11
C GLU A 91 1.99 0.11 20.80
#